data_AF-A0A7X5ECI4-F1
#
_entry.id   AF-A0A7X5ECI4-F1
#
_cell.length_a   1.000
_cell.length_b   1.000
_cell.length_c   1.000
_cell.angle_alpha   90.00
_cell.angle_beta   90.00
_cell.angle_gamma   90.00
#
_symmetry.space_group_name_H-M   'P 1'
#
loop_
_entity.id
_entity.type
_entity.pdbx_description
1 polymer ?
#
loop_
_entity_poly.entity_id
_entity_poly.type
_entity_poly.pdbx_seq_one_letter_code
_entity_poly.pdbx_strand_id
1 'polypeptide(L)'
;MKIQIATGNSRMEKRWNNVEMELDEFINRISHTIRTAETVEQYMKMTKAKQDAIKDVGGYVAGRLKGGRRKKDSVEYRTMIVEDMDHAVPGVIEQIEMLQDYRCLIYSTHKHTPENPRYRLAIPLSRPVSPDEYVAVARKVAEDIGIEMFDDTTYEPSRLMYWPSTSADGEFIFRDIEGEPLNPDDVLSRYKDWRDSSEWPVSSRQHNIVQREMRKQADPLTKDGVIGAFCRTYSIEDAIAVFLSDVYQPSAMPGRYDYIPADSQAGVVIYEGKFAYSHHATDPACGKLMNAFDMVRIHRFGEMDAKTSEDTEPAKLPSFTAMSEFAVKDENVKATLAQERQKAAGEEFAPSDDWQKSLELDKQGAVKPTLDNLVLVMRSDERLCSIAFNLHRDGIDAGEGLPWKQIKPGWNDADFASLKVYLSNVYGVYSPTRTKDAVLAVAAKRAYHPVREYLESLPEWDGTGRVETLLVDYFAAEDTSYTRAVTRKTMAAAVARIYQPGIKFDSVLILNGPQGIGKSTLFAKLGGAWFSDSLTLT
;
A
#
# COMPACT_ATOMS: atom_id res chain seq x y z
N MET A 1 -6.18 -20.77 -51.83
CA MET A 1 -5.43 -21.38 -50.70
C MET A 1 -6.38 -21.55 -49.54
N LYS A 2 -6.20 -22.59 -48.72
CA LYS A 2 -7.01 -22.77 -47.51
C LYS A 2 -6.45 -21.96 -46.35
N ILE A 3 -7.35 -21.39 -45.55
CA ILE A 3 -7.03 -20.69 -44.31
C ILE A 3 -7.82 -21.30 -43.16
N GLN A 4 -7.30 -21.12 -41.94
CA GLN A 4 -7.95 -21.56 -40.71
C GLN A 4 -8.36 -20.33 -39.91
N ILE A 5 -9.64 -20.23 -39.58
CA ILE A 5 -10.16 -19.18 -38.71
C ILE A 5 -11.00 -19.81 -37.59
N ALA A 6 -11.12 -19.10 -36.46
CA ALA A 6 -12.10 -19.42 -35.44
C ALA A 6 -13.18 -18.33 -35.43
N THR A 7 -14.44 -18.70 -35.63
CA THR A 7 -15.55 -17.74 -35.76
C THR A 7 -16.46 -17.74 -34.52
N GLY A 8 -17.00 -16.57 -34.19
CA GLY A 8 -18.00 -16.39 -33.13
C GLY A 8 -19.09 -15.41 -33.58
N ASN A 9 -20.30 -15.57 -33.03
CA ASN A 9 -21.44 -14.71 -33.36
C ASN A 9 -21.44 -13.39 -32.59
N SER A 10 -20.65 -13.32 -31.52
CA SER A 10 -20.44 -12.11 -30.72
C SER A 10 -19.05 -12.12 -30.10
N ARG A 11 -18.52 -10.94 -29.76
CA ARG A 11 -17.32 -10.81 -28.91
C ARG A 11 -17.45 -11.52 -27.55
N MET A 12 -18.68 -11.70 -27.08
CA MET A 12 -19.01 -12.35 -25.79
C MET A 12 -19.11 -13.88 -25.90
N GLU A 13 -18.91 -14.44 -27.09
CA GLU A 13 -18.97 -15.88 -27.33
C GLU A 13 -17.90 -16.62 -26.51
N LYS A 14 -18.34 -17.59 -25.70
CA LYS A 14 -17.42 -18.43 -24.88
C LYS A 14 -16.81 -19.57 -25.67
N ARG A 15 -17.48 -20.01 -26.74
CA ARG A 15 -17.07 -21.14 -27.58
C ARG A 15 -17.04 -20.73 -29.05
N TRP A 16 -15.85 -20.66 -29.59
CA TRP A 16 -15.55 -20.31 -30.96
C TRP A 16 -15.46 -21.58 -31.82
N ASN A 17 -15.95 -21.48 -33.05
CA ASN A 17 -15.95 -22.60 -34.00
C ASN A 17 -14.72 -22.50 -34.89
N ASN A 18 -13.82 -23.48 -34.81
CA ASN A 18 -12.70 -23.59 -35.74
C ASN A 18 -13.22 -24.05 -37.11
N VAL A 19 -12.99 -23.24 -38.14
CA VAL A 19 -13.43 -23.45 -39.52
C VAL A 19 -12.23 -23.35 -40.45
N GLU A 20 -12.09 -24.34 -41.33
CA GLU A 20 -11.21 -24.27 -42.49
C GLU A 20 -12.04 -23.80 -43.69
N MET A 21 -11.56 -22.80 -44.43
CA MET A 21 -12.24 -22.28 -45.61
C MET A 21 -11.26 -21.84 -46.69
N GLU A 22 -11.74 -21.71 -47.92
CA GLU A 22 -10.94 -21.13 -49.01
C GLU A 22 -10.77 -19.63 -48.79
N LEU A 23 -9.59 -19.10 -49.12
CA LEU A 23 -9.30 -17.66 -49.00
C LEU A 23 -10.31 -16.82 -49.79
N ASP A 24 -10.75 -17.29 -50.97
CA ASP A 24 -11.75 -16.58 -51.77
C ASP A 24 -13.12 -16.52 -51.08
N GLU A 25 -13.49 -17.51 -50.26
CA GLU A 25 -14.70 -17.46 -49.44
C GLU A 25 -14.57 -16.37 -48.36
N PHE A 26 -13.41 -16.29 -47.72
CA PHE A 26 -13.11 -15.24 -46.75
C PHE A 26 -13.13 -13.85 -47.38
N ILE A 27 -12.50 -13.68 -48.55
CA ILE A 27 -12.50 -12.42 -49.33
C ILE A 27 -13.92 -12.01 -49.67
N ASN A 28 -14.73 -12.93 -50.21
CA ASN A 28 -16.12 -12.66 -50.52
C ASN A 28 -16.93 -12.22 -49.30
N ARG A 29 -16.61 -12.76 -48.12
CA ARG A 29 -17.27 -12.36 -46.88
C ARG A 29 -16.86 -10.97 -46.41
N ILE A 30 -15.56 -10.62 -46.45
CA ILE A 30 -15.08 -9.33 -45.95
C ILE A 30 -15.22 -8.19 -46.96
N SER A 31 -15.48 -8.49 -48.24
CA SER A 31 -15.76 -7.50 -49.28
C SER A 31 -17.17 -6.90 -49.18
N HIS A 32 -17.98 -7.38 -48.23
CA HIS A 32 -19.32 -6.89 -47.94
C HIS A 32 -19.42 -6.46 -46.47
N THR A 33 -20.24 -5.44 -46.20
CA THR A 33 -20.49 -4.93 -44.86
C THR A 33 -21.93 -5.12 -44.42
N ILE A 34 -22.12 -5.36 -43.12
CA ILE A 34 -23.44 -5.33 -42.50
C ILE A 34 -23.78 -3.89 -42.13
N ARG A 35 -24.87 -3.37 -42.71
CA ARG A 35 -25.38 -2.04 -42.41
C ARG A 35 -26.19 -2.06 -41.11
N THR A 36 -25.78 -1.24 -40.16
CA THR A 36 -26.50 -1.02 -38.90
C THR A 36 -27.48 0.15 -39.03
N ALA A 37 -28.39 0.32 -38.07
CA ALA A 37 -29.55 1.21 -38.23
C ALA A 37 -29.24 2.68 -37.94
N GLU A 38 -28.20 2.96 -37.16
CA GLU A 38 -27.80 4.30 -36.77
C GLU A 38 -26.96 5.00 -37.84
N THR A 39 -26.94 6.34 -37.80
CA THR A 39 -25.99 7.13 -38.59
C THR A 39 -24.61 7.20 -37.94
N VAL A 40 -23.58 7.54 -38.72
CA VAL A 40 -22.21 7.76 -38.20
C VAL A 40 -22.22 8.78 -37.07
N GLU A 41 -22.95 9.89 -37.23
CA GLU A 41 -23.07 10.93 -36.20
C GLU A 41 -23.71 10.39 -34.92
N GLN A 42 -24.79 9.60 -35.05
CA GLN A 42 -25.45 8.98 -33.91
C GLN A 42 -24.51 8.00 -33.20
N TYR A 43 -23.82 7.13 -33.94
CA TYR A 43 -22.87 6.16 -33.41
C TYR A 43 -21.75 6.83 -32.62
N MET A 44 -21.15 7.90 -33.15
CA MET A 44 -20.06 8.63 -32.47
C MET A 44 -20.49 9.27 -31.15
N LYS A 45 -21.78 9.64 -31.01
CA LYS A 45 -22.36 10.19 -29.77
C LYS A 45 -22.71 9.13 -28.72
N MET A 46 -22.68 7.84 -29.06
CA MET A 46 -23.02 6.76 -28.13
C MET A 46 -21.89 6.43 -27.15
N THR A 47 -22.24 5.83 -26.01
CA THR A 47 -21.26 5.29 -25.07
C THR A 47 -20.45 4.16 -25.72
N LYS A 48 -19.20 3.96 -25.25
CA LYS A 48 -18.33 2.88 -25.75
C LYS A 48 -19.00 1.50 -25.69
N ALA A 49 -19.72 1.20 -24.60
CA ALA A 49 -20.44 -0.06 -24.45
C ALA A 49 -21.51 -0.26 -25.54
N LYS A 50 -22.25 0.79 -25.90
CA LYS A 50 -23.27 0.75 -26.94
C LYS A 50 -22.66 0.68 -28.34
N GLN A 51 -21.60 1.45 -28.60
CA GLN A 51 -20.81 1.36 -29.84
C GLN A 51 -20.31 -0.07 -30.06
N ASP A 52 -19.74 -0.66 -29.02
CA ASP A 52 -19.23 -2.03 -29.09
C ASP A 52 -20.33 -3.06 -29.34
N ALA A 53 -21.52 -2.90 -28.77
CA ALA A 53 -22.65 -3.80 -28.99
C ALA A 53 -23.20 -3.69 -30.42
N ILE A 54 -23.21 -2.49 -31.00
CA ILE A 54 -23.72 -2.24 -32.37
C ILE A 54 -22.78 -2.81 -33.43
N LYS A 55 -21.47 -2.56 -33.30
CA LYS A 55 -20.48 -3.05 -34.29
C LYS A 55 -20.30 -4.57 -34.23
N ASP A 56 -20.72 -5.21 -33.14
CA ASP A 56 -20.59 -6.64 -32.91
C ASP A 56 -21.60 -7.44 -33.75
N VAL A 57 -21.26 -7.62 -35.01
CA VAL A 57 -21.97 -8.50 -35.97
C VAL A 57 -21.29 -9.88 -36.04
N GLY A 58 -20.64 -10.28 -34.94
CA GLY A 58 -19.72 -11.41 -34.88
C GLY A 58 -18.31 -11.07 -35.37
N GLY A 59 -17.43 -12.06 -35.30
CA GLY A 59 -16.04 -11.89 -35.71
C GLY A 59 -15.28 -13.20 -35.88
N TYR A 60 -13.98 -13.06 -36.06
CA TYR A 60 -13.05 -14.16 -36.24
C TYR A 60 -11.71 -13.91 -35.55
N VAL A 61 -11.03 -15.00 -35.22
CA VAL A 61 -9.60 -15.04 -34.93
C VAL A 61 -8.95 -15.74 -36.13
N ALA A 62 -7.94 -15.14 -36.77
CA ALA A 62 -7.32 -15.69 -37.97
C ALA A 62 -6.34 -16.83 -37.67
N GLY A 63 -6.86 -17.89 -37.05
CA GLY A 63 -6.10 -19.06 -36.62
C GLY A 63 -6.98 -20.11 -35.97
N ARG A 64 -6.34 -21.08 -35.30
CA ARG A 64 -7.01 -22.17 -34.58
C ARG A 64 -6.98 -21.95 -33.08
N LEU A 65 -8.11 -22.20 -32.42
CA LEU A 65 -8.24 -22.11 -30.96
C LEU A 65 -8.38 -23.49 -30.33
N LYS A 66 -7.48 -23.83 -29.40
CA LYS A 66 -7.53 -25.04 -28.57
C LYS A 66 -8.83 -25.08 -27.77
N GLY A 67 -9.60 -26.15 -27.96
CA GLY A 67 -10.91 -26.31 -27.29
C GLY A 67 -11.95 -25.23 -27.64
N GLY A 68 -11.73 -24.44 -28.70
CA GLY A 68 -12.61 -23.36 -29.12
C GLY A 68 -12.72 -22.23 -28.10
N ARG A 69 -11.71 -22.01 -27.26
CA ARG A 69 -11.71 -20.91 -26.28
C ARG A 69 -10.78 -19.79 -26.73
N ARG A 70 -11.25 -18.55 -26.64
CA ARG A 70 -10.45 -17.37 -26.95
C ARG A 70 -9.79 -16.85 -25.67
N LYS A 71 -8.63 -17.41 -25.35
CA LYS A 71 -7.71 -16.96 -24.30
C LYS A 71 -6.28 -16.94 -24.87
N LYS A 72 -5.38 -16.21 -24.21
CA LYS A 72 -3.98 -16.05 -24.64
C LYS A 72 -3.26 -17.39 -24.85
N ASP A 73 -3.46 -18.33 -23.93
CA ASP A 73 -2.89 -19.69 -23.92
C ASP A 73 -3.60 -20.69 -24.85
N SER A 74 -4.70 -20.27 -25.47
CA SER A 74 -5.57 -21.15 -26.24
C SER A 74 -5.41 -20.98 -27.76
N VAL A 75 -4.52 -20.10 -28.21
CA VAL A 75 -4.20 -19.95 -29.65
C VAL A 75 -3.16 -21.00 -30.03
N GLU A 76 -3.51 -21.93 -30.93
CA GLU A 76 -2.57 -22.97 -31.40
C GLU A 76 -1.63 -22.41 -32.47
N TYR A 77 -2.17 -21.69 -33.44
CA TYR A 77 -1.42 -21.03 -34.51
C TYR A 77 -2.30 -19.99 -35.23
N ARG A 78 -1.68 -19.07 -35.97
CA ARG A 78 -2.32 -18.07 -36.83
C ARG A 78 -2.00 -18.37 -38.29
N THR A 79 -2.95 -18.11 -39.21
CA THR A 79 -2.75 -18.28 -40.66
C THR A 79 -2.79 -16.97 -41.43
N MET A 80 -3.11 -15.86 -40.76
CA MET A 80 -3.04 -14.50 -41.32
C MET A 80 -2.59 -13.52 -40.24
N ILE A 81 -1.82 -12.51 -40.64
CA ILE A 81 -1.66 -11.29 -39.85
C ILE A 81 -2.92 -10.47 -40.02
N VAL A 82 -3.51 -10.01 -38.92
CA VAL A 82 -4.66 -9.11 -39.00
C VAL A 82 -4.45 -7.97 -38.04
N GLU A 83 -4.48 -6.74 -38.55
CA GLU A 83 -4.12 -5.53 -37.79
C GLU A 83 -5.18 -4.44 -37.93
N ASP A 84 -5.51 -3.81 -36.81
CA ASP A 84 -6.40 -2.66 -36.70
C ASP A 84 -5.58 -1.38 -36.89
N MET A 85 -5.76 -0.72 -38.03
CA MET A 85 -5.17 0.57 -38.34
C MET A 85 -6.14 1.68 -37.94
N ASP A 86 -6.01 2.16 -36.71
CA ASP A 86 -6.92 3.12 -36.07
C ASP A 86 -6.54 4.60 -36.32
N HIS A 87 -5.31 4.83 -36.78
CA HIS A 87 -4.71 6.14 -37.02
C HIS A 87 -4.15 6.26 -38.45
N ALA A 88 -4.89 5.73 -39.43
CA ALA A 88 -4.46 5.77 -40.83
C ALA A 88 -4.31 7.22 -41.33
N VAL A 89 -3.43 7.41 -42.30
CA VAL A 89 -3.30 8.68 -43.03
C VAL A 89 -3.99 8.57 -44.40
N PRO A 90 -4.54 9.67 -44.95
CA PRO A 90 -5.06 9.67 -46.31
C PRO A 90 -4.00 9.18 -47.31
N GLY A 91 -4.39 8.28 -48.22
CA GLY A 91 -3.49 7.70 -49.23
C GLY A 91 -2.72 6.45 -48.78
N VAL A 92 -2.93 5.95 -47.55
CA VAL A 92 -2.17 4.79 -47.04
C VAL A 92 -2.44 3.50 -47.83
N ILE A 93 -3.66 3.31 -48.36
CA ILE A 93 -4.01 2.11 -49.14
C ILE A 93 -3.19 2.06 -50.42
N GLU A 94 -3.10 3.19 -51.13
CA GLU A 94 -2.30 3.34 -52.34
C GLU A 94 -0.80 3.17 -52.03
N GLN A 95 -0.32 3.67 -50.90
CA GLN A 95 1.06 3.47 -50.47
C GLN A 95 1.36 1.99 -50.21
N ILE A 96 0.46 1.26 -49.54
CA ILE A 96 0.63 -0.18 -49.31
C ILE A 96 0.64 -0.93 -50.64
N GLU A 97 -0.29 -0.62 -51.54
CA GLU A 97 -0.38 -1.25 -52.87
C GLU A 97 0.87 -0.97 -53.75
N MET A 98 1.52 0.18 -53.56
CA MET A 98 2.73 0.53 -54.29
C MET A 98 4.02 -0.04 -53.69
N LEU A 99 4.08 -0.20 -52.36
CA LEU A 99 5.33 -0.49 -51.63
C LEU A 99 5.45 -1.95 -51.18
N GLN A 100 4.33 -2.66 -51.05
CA GLN A 100 4.30 -4.03 -50.54
C GLN A 100 4.02 -5.02 -51.69
N ASP A 101 4.67 -6.18 -51.66
CA ASP A 101 4.62 -7.21 -52.72
C ASP A 101 3.80 -8.46 -52.33
N TYR A 102 3.24 -8.47 -51.11
CA TYR A 102 2.40 -9.53 -50.59
C TYR A 102 0.91 -9.21 -50.73
N ARG A 103 0.07 -10.25 -50.78
CA ARG A 103 -1.38 -10.10 -50.81
C ARG A 103 -1.89 -9.43 -49.54
N CYS A 104 -2.65 -8.36 -49.67
CA CYS A 104 -3.18 -7.60 -48.53
C CYS A 104 -4.66 -7.26 -48.74
N LEU A 105 -5.51 -7.70 -47.82
CA LEU A 105 -6.94 -7.44 -47.84
C LEU A 105 -7.26 -6.32 -46.86
N ILE A 106 -7.77 -5.20 -47.36
CA ILE A 106 -8.05 -4.02 -46.55
C ILE A 106 -9.55 -3.77 -46.53
N TYR A 107 -10.13 -3.58 -45.34
CA TYR A 107 -11.52 -3.17 -45.21
C TYR A 107 -11.72 -2.13 -44.11
N SER A 108 -12.69 -1.23 -44.28
CA SER A 108 -12.94 -0.18 -43.29
C SER A 108 -13.58 -0.72 -42.01
N THR A 109 -13.25 -0.10 -40.87
CA THR A 109 -13.89 -0.41 -39.58
C THR A 109 -15.14 0.45 -39.38
N HIS A 110 -15.98 0.08 -38.40
CA HIS A 110 -17.23 0.79 -38.12
C HIS A 110 -17.05 2.29 -37.83
N LYS A 111 -15.87 2.71 -37.37
CA LYS A 111 -15.55 4.11 -37.05
C LYS A 111 -14.88 4.88 -38.19
N HIS A 112 -14.74 4.26 -39.35
CA HIS A 112 -14.13 4.89 -40.51
C HIS A 112 -14.94 6.10 -40.98
N THR A 113 -14.26 7.22 -41.23
CA THR A 113 -14.75 8.33 -42.04
C THR A 113 -13.63 8.81 -42.97
N PRO A 114 -13.92 9.54 -44.07
CA PRO A 114 -12.89 10.10 -44.94
C PRO A 114 -11.85 10.98 -44.19
N GLU A 115 -12.30 11.71 -43.17
CA GLU A 115 -11.45 12.60 -42.36
C GLU A 115 -10.64 11.84 -41.31
N ASN A 116 -11.13 10.68 -40.85
CA ASN A 116 -10.50 9.82 -39.86
C ASN A 116 -10.48 8.38 -40.38
N PRO A 117 -9.64 8.08 -41.39
CA PRO A 117 -9.64 6.78 -42.00
C PRO A 117 -9.22 5.71 -40.99
N ARG A 118 -9.99 4.64 -40.93
CA ARG A 118 -9.71 3.46 -40.11
C ARG A 118 -9.93 2.20 -40.91
N TYR A 119 -8.95 1.30 -40.86
CA TYR A 119 -8.96 0.09 -41.65
C TYR A 119 -8.56 -1.12 -40.82
N ARG A 120 -8.88 -2.30 -41.34
CA ARG A 120 -8.28 -3.54 -40.93
C ARG A 120 -7.55 -4.16 -42.10
N LEU A 121 -6.30 -4.54 -41.88
CA LEU A 121 -5.47 -5.21 -42.85
C LEU A 121 -5.46 -6.69 -42.50
N ALA A 122 -5.83 -7.56 -43.43
CA ALA A 122 -5.71 -9.01 -43.32
C ALA A 122 -4.74 -9.52 -44.38
N ILE A 123 -3.61 -10.06 -43.93
CA ILE A 123 -2.48 -10.47 -44.76
C ILE A 123 -2.34 -12.00 -44.63
N PRO A 124 -2.71 -12.77 -45.67
CA PRO A 124 -2.54 -14.22 -45.67
C PRO A 124 -1.08 -14.63 -45.56
N LEU A 125 -0.79 -15.65 -44.75
CA LEU A 125 0.57 -16.18 -44.57
C LEU A 125 0.78 -17.45 -45.40
N SER A 126 1.99 -17.61 -45.96
CA SER A 126 2.36 -18.81 -46.73
C SER A 126 2.41 -20.09 -45.88
N ARG A 127 2.62 -19.95 -44.56
CA ARG A 127 2.52 -21.03 -43.56
C ARG A 127 1.86 -20.53 -42.26
N PRO A 128 1.27 -21.44 -41.46
CA PRO A 128 0.88 -21.11 -40.10
C PRO A 128 2.07 -20.66 -39.25
N VAL A 129 1.83 -19.75 -38.32
CA VAL A 129 2.82 -19.24 -37.36
C VAL A 129 2.37 -19.49 -35.93
N SER A 130 3.31 -19.73 -35.03
CA SER A 130 3.05 -19.81 -33.59
C SER A 130 2.54 -18.47 -33.04
N PRO A 131 1.98 -18.44 -31.81
CA PRO A 131 1.61 -17.19 -31.16
C PRO A 131 2.77 -16.19 -31.06
N ASP A 132 4.00 -16.64 -30.81
CA ASP A 132 5.17 -15.76 -30.67
C ASP A 132 5.66 -15.24 -32.03
N GLU A 133 5.73 -16.13 -33.04
CA GLU A 133 6.05 -15.74 -34.42
C GLU A 133 5.03 -14.72 -34.95
N TYR A 134 3.75 -14.89 -34.63
CA TYR A 134 2.69 -13.94 -35.02
C TYR A 134 3.00 -12.52 -34.53
N VAL A 135 3.39 -12.35 -33.26
CA VAL A 135 3.65 -11.02 -32.70
C VAL A 135 4.85 -10.37 -33.39
N ALA A 136 5.93 -11.12 -33.59
CA ALA A 136 7.13 -10.63 -34.27
C ALA A 136 6.84 -10.24 -35.73
N VAL A 137 6.19 -11.12 -36.49
CA VAL A 137 5.85 -10.85 -37.90
C VAL A 137 4.91 -9.65 -38.01
N ALA A 138 3.85 -9.60 -37.19
CA ALA A 138 2.89 -8.50 -37.18
C ALA A 138 3.58 -7.16 -36.90
N ARG A 139 4.39 -7.07 -35.83
CA ARG A 139 5.12 -5.84 -35.48
C ARG A 139 6.10 -5.41 -36.56
N LYS A 140 6.77 -6.34 -37.25
CA LYS A 140 7.67 -6.00 -38.35
C LYS A 140 6.92 -5.47 -39.58
N VAL A 141 5.79 -6.09 -39.91
CA VAL A 141 4.90 -5.61 -40.98
C VAL A 141 4.35 -4.22 -40.64
N ALA A 142 3.93 -4.01 -39.39
CA ALA A 142 3.49 -2.70 -38.94
C ALA A 142 4.63 -1.66 -38.99
N GLU A 143 5.88 -2.03 -38.68
CA GLU A 143 7.04 -1.15 -38.86
C GLU A 143 7.22 -0.73 -40.33
N ASP A 144 7.14 -1.68 -41.28
CA ASP A 144 7.30 -1.41 -42.71
C ASP A 144 6.25 -0.43 -43.26
N ILE A 145 5.01 -0.55 -42.76
CA ILE A 145 3.89 0.32 -43.17
C ILE A 145 3.93 1.65 -42.41
N GLY A 146 4.31 1.62 -41.13
CA GLY A 146 4.31 2.75 -40.20
C GLY A 146 3.57 2.41 -38.91
N ILE A 147 4.32 1.94 -37.90
CA ILE A 147 3.76 1.34 -36.68
C ILE A 147 2.87 2.29 -35.88
N GLU A 148 3.05 3.60 -36.05
CA GLU A 148 2.23 4.63 -35.42
C GLU A 148 0.78 4.65 -35.92
N MET A 149 0.46 4.01 -37.04
CA MET A 149 -0.92 3.96 -37.56
C MET A 149 -1.78 2.88 -36.90
N PHE A 150 -1.17 1.93 -36.19
CA PHE A 150 -1.83 0.73 -35.68
C PHE A 150 -2.19 0.81 -34.19
N ASP A 151 -3.26 0.12 -33.82
CA ASP A 151 -3.65 -0.05 -32.41
C ASP A 151 -2.63 -0.92 -31.66
N ASP A 152 -2.18 -0.47 -30.48
CA ASP A 152 -1.09 -1.12 -29.74
C ASP A 152 -1.43 -2.55 -29.26
N THR A 153 -2.72 -2.89 -29.22
CA THR A 153 -3.20 -4.22 -28.80
C THR A 153 -3.49 -5.15 -29.97
N THR A 154 -3.28 -4.71 -31.21
CA THR A 154 -3.62 -5.49 -32.41
C THR A 154 -2.73 -6.74 -32.58
N TYR A 155 -1.52 -6.69 -32.02
CA TYR A 155 -0.53 -7.77 -32.07
C TYR A 155 -0.84 -8.94 -31.13
N GLU A 156 -1.89 -8.86 -30.31
CA GLU A 156 -2.26 -9.96 -29.41
C GLU A 156 -2.69 -11.22 -30.21
N PRO A 157 -2.10 -12.41 -29.97
CA PRO A 157 -2.46 -13.62 -30.73
C PRO A 157 -3.94 -14.00 -30.64
N SER A 158 -4.54 -13.78 -29.46
CA SER A 158 -5.96 -14.07 -29.18
C SER A 158 -6.91 -12.95 -29.61
N ARG A 159 -6.41 -11.91 -30.29
CA ARG A 159 -7.22 -10.78 -30.76
C ARG A 159 -8.28 -11.29 -31.74
N LEU A 160 -9.53 -10.93 -31.43
CA LEU A 160 -10.66 -11.10 -32.35
C LEU A 160 -10.74 -9.90 -33.28
N MET A 161 -11.17 -10.14 -34.51
CA MET A 161 -11.46 -9.13 -35.51
C MET A 161 -12.94 -9.21 -35.88
N TYR A 162 -13.65 -8.09 -35.78
CA TYR A 162 -15.06 -8.05 -36.15
C TYR A 162 -15.23 -8.29 -37.65
N TRP A 163 -16.33 -8.94 -38.03
CA TRP A 163 -16.77 -8.88 -39.43
C TRP A 163 -17.10 -7.42 -39.80
N PRO A 164 -17.01 -7.05 -41.08
CA PRO A 164 -17.26 -5.67 -41.48
C PRO A 164 -18.70 -5.25 -41.13
N SER A 165 -18.82 -4.13 -40.43
CA SER A 165 -20.07 -3.45 -40.16
C SER A 165 -19.90 -1.96 -40.36
N THR A 166 -20.96 -1.29 -40.80
CA THR A 166 -20.92 0.14 -41.12
C THR A 166 -22.27 0.76 -40.78
N SER A 167 -22.27 1.96 -40.19
CA SER A 167 -23.49 2.75 -39.97
C SER A 167 -24.29 2.94 -41.26
N ALA A 168 -25.59 3.24 -41.15
CA ALA A 168 -26.53 3.30 -42.25
C ALA A 168 -26.07 4.22 -43.40
N ASP A 169 -25.45 5.35 -43.05
CA ASP A 169 -24.95 6.39 -43.94
C ASP A 169 -23.41 6.43 -44.05
N GLY A 170 -22.69 5.47 -43.43
CA GLY A 170 -21.23 5.45 -43.43
C GLY A 170 -20.61 4.99 -44.75
N GLU A 171 -19.34 5.29 -44.97
CA GLU A 171 -18.60 4.78 -46.11
C GLU A 171 -17.97 3.42 -45.79
N PHE A 172 -18.19 2.44 -46.68
CA PHE A 172 -17.52 1.15 -46.60
C PHE A 172 -16.51 1.03 -47.72
N ILE A 173 -15.26 0.73 -47.34
CA ILE A 173 -14.14 0.56 -48.26
C ILE A 173 -13.67 -0.87 -48.16
N PHE A 174 -13.43 -1.50 -49.30
CA PHE A 174 -12.75 -2.78 -49.43
C PHE A 174 -11.71 -2.70 -50.56
N ARG A 175 -10.52 -3.24 -50.34
CA ARG A 175 -9.44 -3.36 -51.32
C ARG A 175 -8.80 -4.74 -51.21
N ASP A 176 -8.65 -5.44 -52.32
CA ASP A 176 -7.85 -6.66 -52.44
C ASP A 176 -6.59 -6.29 -53.23
N ILE A 177 -5.47 -6.12 -52.53
CA ILE A 177 -4.17 -5.82 -53.13
C ILE A 177 -3.56 -7.14 -53.59
N GLU A 178 -3.29 -7.25 -54.89
CA GLU A 178 -2.68 -8.45 -55.48
C GLU A 178 -1.27 -8.70 -54.93
N GLY A 179 -0.89 -9.98 -54.84
CA GLY A 179 0.41 -10.41 -54.37
C GLY A 179 0.39 -11.89 -53.95
N GLU A 180 1.54 -12.41 -53.53
CA GLU A 180 1.64 -13.74 -52.95
C GLU A 180 1.39 -13.70 -51.43
N PRO A 181 0.97 -14.80 -50.78
CA PRO A 181 0.89 -14.87 -49.33
C PRO A 181 2.23 -14.51 -48.68
N LEU A 182 2.20 -13.66 -47.65
CA LEU A 182 3.39 -13.20 -46.96
C LEU A 182 4.14 -14.40 -46.35
N ASN A 183 5.42 -14.52 -46.66
CA ASN A 183 6.27 -15.53 -46.05
C ASN A 183 6.77 -15.06 -44.67
N PRO A 184 6.30 -15.67 -43.57
CA PRO A 184 6.71 -15.24 -42.24
C PRO A 184 8.22 -15.46 -42.00
N ASP A 185 8.84 -16.46 -42.63
CA ASP A 185 10.28 -16.72 -42.46
C ASP A 185 11.14 -15.57 -43.02
N ASP A 186 10.75 -15.00 -44.15
CA ASP A 186 11.44 -13.85 -44.75
C ASP A 186 11.35 -12.64 -43.81
N VAL A 187 10.18 -12.43 -43.19
CA VAL A 187 9.99 -11.36 -42.19
C VAL A 187 10.83 -11.59 -40.94
N LEU A 188 10.78 -12.80 -40.37
CA LEU A 188 11.51 -13.16 -39.15
C LEU A 188 13.03 -13.08 -39.35
N SER A 189 13.52 -13.36 -40.56
CA SER A 189 14.95 -13.27 -40.91
C SER A 189 15.52 -11.85 -40.87
N ARG A 190 14.65 -10.82 -40.87
CA ARG A 190 15.05 -9.40 -40.75
C ARG A 190 15.37 -8.98 -39.32
N TYR A 191 15.04 -9.80 -38.33
CA TYR A 191 15.50 -9.60 -36.96
C TYR A 191 16.91 -10.15 -36.78
N LYS A 192 17.67 -9.58 -35.86
CA LYS A 192 18.93 -10.19 -35.42
C LYS A 192 18.62 -11.45 -34.61
N ASP A 193 17.66 -11.35 -33.70
CA ASP A 193 16.98 -12.49 -33.11
C ASP A 193 15.50 -12.15 -32.88
N TRP A 194 14.61 -12.71 -33.70
CA TRP A 194 13.17 -12.45 -33.55
C TRP A 194 12.61 -12.98 -32.23
N ARG A 195 13.33 -13.88 -31.55
CA ARG A 195 12.94 -14.33 -30.22
C ARG A 195 13.22 -13.27 -29.17
N ASP A 196 14.12 -12.31 -29.39
CA ASP A 196 14.29 -11.19 -28.48
C ASP A 196 13.19 -10.15 -28.70
N SER A 197 12.18 -10.16 -27.82
CA SER A 197 11.06 -9.23 -27.96
C SER A 197 11.42 -7.77 -27.69
N SER A 198 12.62 -7.46 -27.18
CA SER A 198 13.05 -6.05 -27.04
C SER A 198 13.45 -5.45 -28.38
N GLU A 199 13.83 -6.29 -29.34
CA GLU A 199 14.07 -5.87 -30.72
C GLU A 199 12.77 -5.64 -31.49
N TRP A 200 11.62 -6.03 -30.94
CA TRP A 200 10.34 -5.85 -31.63
C TRP A 200 9.95 -4.38 -31.71
N PRO A 201 9.57 -3.89 -32.90
CA PRO A 201 9.08 -2.53 -33.07
C PRO A 201 7.86 -2.27 -32.17
N VAL A 202 7.87 -1.11 -31.49
CA VAL A 202 6.78 -0.61 -30.66
C VAL A 202 6.42 0.80 -31.10
N SER A 203 5.16 1.19 -30.94
CA SER A 203 4.76 2.59 -31.11
C SER A 203 5.32 3.43 -29.96
N SER A 204 5.53 4.72 -30.21
CA SER A 204 5.86 5.71 -29.17
C SER A 204 4.79 5.81 -28.07
N ARG A 205 3.55 5.45 -28.38
CA ARG A 205 2.43 5.43 -27.42
C ARG A 205 2.62 4.38 -26.33
N GLN A 206 3.21 3.23 -26.65
CA GLN A 206 3.38 2.13 -25.68
C GLN A 206 4.26 2.54 -24.49
N HIS A 207 5.34 3.32 -24.72
CA HIS A 207 6.19 3.86 -23.65
C HIS A 207 5.45 4.90 -22.78
N ASN A 208 4.64 5.76 -23.42
CA ASN A 208 3.86 6.78 -22.73
C ASN A 208 2.78 6.19 -21.80
N ILE A 209 2.24 5.01 -22.13
CA ILE A 209 1.24 4.32 -21.30
C ILE A 209 1.85 3.92 -19.95
N VAL A 210 3.02 3.26 -19.96
CA VAL A 210 3.70 2.80 -18.74
C VAL A 210 4.05 3.99 -17.84
N GLN A 211 4.66 5.04 -18.42
CA GLN A 211 5.00 6.26 -17.69
C GLN A 211 3.77 6.96 -17.09
N ARG A 212 2.66 7.02 -17.84
CA ARG A 212 1.41 7.61 -17.34
C ARG A 212 0.78 6.78 -16.22
N GLU A 213 0.85 5.46 -16.30
CA GLU A 213 0.34 4.57 -15.24
C GLU A 213 1.19 4.65 -13.98
N MET A 214 2.52 4.73 -14.10
CA MET A 214 3.42 4.94 -12.97
C MET A 214 3.09 6.25 -12.23
N ARG A 215 2.87 7.36 -12.95
CA ARG A 215 2.48 8.65 -12.35
C ARG A 215 1.14 8.62 -11.60
N LYS A 216 0.26 7.67 -11.91
CA LYS A 216 -1.03 7.51 -11.23
C LYS A 216 -0.94 6.66 -9.98
N GLN A 217 0.07 5.78 -9.88
CA GLN A 217 0.24 4.93 -8.72
C GLN A 217 1.05 5.66 -7.65
N ALA A 218 0.61 5.54 -6.39
CA ALA A 218 1.42 5.96 -5.25
C ALA A 218 2.67 5.07 -5.14
N ASP A 219 3.78 5.66 -4.70
CA ASP A 219 5.05 4.96 -4.49
C ASP A 219 4.83 3.73 -3.58
N PRO A 220 5.11 2.50 -4.05
CA PRO A 220 4.86 1.29 -3.26
C PRO A 220 5.68 1.27 -1.98
N LEU A 221 6.84 1.93 -1.92
CA LEU A 221 7.70 1.96 -0.74
C LEU A 221 7.17 2.89 0.35
N THR A 222 6.29 3.84 0.03
CA THR A 222 5.67 4.74 1.01
C THR A 222 4.27 4.28 1.43
N LYS A 223 3.76 3.17 0.88
CA LYS A 223 2.44 2.65 1.28
C LYS A 223 2.49 2.07 2.70
N ASP A 224 1.40 2.26 3.44
CA ASP A 224 1.22 1.61 4.72
C ASP A 224 0.71 0.17 4.57
N GLY A 225 0.82 -0.59 5.66
CA GLY A 225 0.31 -1.95 5.74
C GLY A 225 1.11 -2.98 4.94
N VAL A 226 0.50 -4.15 4.70
CA VAL A 226 1.19 -5.34 4.17
C VAL A 226 1.82 -5.13 2.80
N ILE A 227 1.19 -4.36 1.90
CA ILE A 227 1.71 -4.12 0.55
C ILE A 227 3.02 -3.35 0.62
N GLY A 228 3.03 -2.23 1.35
CA GLY A 228 4.23 -1.42 1.45
C GLY A 228 5.33 -2.10 2.26
N ALA A 229 4.97 -2.82 3.32
CA ALA A 229 5.92 -3.62 4.06
C ALA A 229 6.59 -4.67 3.16
N PHE A 230 5.80 -5.42 2.37
CA PHE A 230 6.33 -6.39 1.42
C PHE A 230 7.28 -5.75 0.40
N CYS A 231 6.91 -4.62 -0.19
CA CYS A 231 7.73 -3.90 -1.17
C CYS A 231 9.00 -3.26 -0.55
N ARG A 232 9.00 -2.97 0.76
CA ARG A 232 10.21 -2.53 1.49
C ARG A 232 11.09 -3.70 1.91
N THR A 233 10.52 -4.88 2.11
CA THR A 233 11.26 -6.11 2.43
C THR A 233 11.92 -6.71 1.18
N TYR A 234 11.22 -6.72 0.05
CA TYR A 234 11.68 -7.33 -1.20
C TYR A 234 11.61 -6.31 -2.34
N SER A 235 12.76 -6.04 -2.98
CA SER A 235 12.78 -5.38 -4.29
C SER A 235 12.08 -6.25 -5.34
N ILE A 236 11.86 -5.72 -6.54
CA ILE A 236 11.31 -6.52 -7.66
C ILE A 236 12.23 -7.71 -7.94
N GLU A 237 13.54 -7.46 -7.94
CA GLU A 237 14.59 -8.45 -8.16
C GLU A 237 14.61 -9.51 -7.07
N ASP A 238 14.52 -9.11 -5.79
CA ASP A 238 14.46 -10.07 -4.67
C ASP A 238 13.17 -10.91 -4.76
N ALA A 239 12.05 -10.29 -5.10
CA ALA A 239 10.78 -10.99 -5.23
C ALA A 239 10.82 -12.02 -6.38
N ILE A 240 11.49 -11.69 -7.49
CA ILE A 240 11.76 -12.65 -8.57
C ILE A 240 12.61 -13.80 -8.05
N ALA A 241 13.76 -13.51 -7.45
CA ALA A 241 14.72 -14.53 -7.01
C ALA A 241 14.12 -15.49 -5.97
N VAL A 242 13.35 -14.96 -5.00
CA VAL A 242 12.81 -15.74 -3.88
C VAL A 242 11.52 -16.46 -4.27
N PHE A 243 10.63 -15.80 -5.03
CA PHE A 243 9.27 -16.32 -5.22
C PHE A 243 8.94 -16.77 -6.64
N LEU A 244 9.67 -16.31 -7.65
CA LEU A 244 9.31 -16.47 -9.07
C LEU A 244 10.51 -16.89 -9.95
N SER A 245 11.48 -17.60 -9.38
CA SER A 245 12.68 -18.06 -10.10
C SER A 245 12.40 -19.15 -11.13
N ASP A 246 11.22 -19.79 -11.05
CA ASP A 246 10.66 -20.71 -12.04
C ASP A 246 9.84 -20.00 -13.12
N VAL A 247 9.57 -18.69 -12.96
CA VAL A 247 8.78 -17.87 -13.90
C VAL A 247 9.68 -16.93 -14.69
N TYR A 248 10.68 -16.32 -14.05
CA TYR A 248 11.55 -15.33 -14.66
C TYR A 248 13.03 -15.65 -14.44
N GLN A 249 13.84 -15.41 -15.47
CA GLN A 249 15.30 -15.50 -15.39
C GLN A 249 15.97 -14.20 -15.85
N PRO A 250 17.15 -13.85 -15.33
CA PRO A 250 17.87 -12.65 -15.77
C PRO A 250 18.12 -12.66 -17.29
N SER A 251 17.82 -11.54 -17.93
CA SER A 251 18.11 -11.34 -19.35
C SER A 251 19.55 -10.84 -19.54
N ALA A 252 20.04 -10.84 -20.79
CA ALA A 252 21.34 -10.24 -21.13
C ALA A 252 21.38 -8.71 -20.89
N MET A 253 20.21 -8.06 -20.85
CA MET A 253 20.08 -6.63 -20.58
C MET A 253 19.78 -6.37 -19.09
N PRO A 254 20.58 -5.55 -18.39
CA PRO A 254 20.30 -5.16 -17.00
C PRO A 254 18.92 -4.51 -16.84
N GLY A 255 18.19 -4.88 -15.80
CA GLY A 255 16.83 -4.38 -15.54
C GLY A 255 15.73 -5.08 -16.34
N ARG A 256 16.07 -6.17 -17.05
CA ARG A 256 15.12 -7.01 -17.81
C ARG A 256 15.26 -8.48 -17.40
N TYR A 257 14.12 -9.16 -17.36
CA TYR A 257 14.03 -10.60 -17.13
C TYR A 257 13.23 -11.26 -18.24
N ASP A 258 13.64 -12.46 -18.63
CA ASP A 258 12.96 -13.27 -19.63
C ASP A 258 11.90 -14.16 -18.96
N TYR A 259 10.75 -14.34 -19.62
CA TYR A 259 9.67 -15.20 -19.14
C TYR A 259 9.94 -16.66 -19.55
N ILE A 260 10.24 -17.50 -18.56
CA ILE A 260 10.72 -18.88 -18.76
C ILE A 260 9.73 -19.76 -19.54
N PRO A 261 8.40 -19.70 -19.33
CA PRO A 261 7.46 -20.59 -20.03
C PRO A 261 7.28 -20.33 -21.53
N ALA A 262 7.99 -19.38 -22.13
CA ALA A 262 7.87 -19.03 -23.54
C ALA A 262 9.14 -19.36 -24.35
N ASP A 263 8.95 -19.56 -25.66
CA ASP A 263 10.06 -19.81 -26.61
C ASP A 263 10.77 -18.51 -27.02
N SER A 264 10.17 -17.34 -26.70
CA SER A 264 10.74 -16.01 -26.95
C SER A 264 11.39 -15.42 -25.69
N GLN A 265 12.52 -14.73 -25.88
CA GLN A 265 13.26 -13.99 -24.87
C GLN A 265 12.66 -12.60 -24.67
N ALA A 266 11.63 -12.56 -23.84
CA ALA A 266 11.21 -11.36 -23.13
C ALA A 266 10.28 -11.73 -21.98
N GLY A 267 10.37 -11.01 -20.89
CA GLY A 267 9.39 -11.11 -19.82
C GLY A 267 9.03 -9.72 -19.35
N VAL A 268 9.76 -9.27 -18.34
CA VAL A 268 9.44 -8.08 -17.57
C VAL A 268 10.59 -7.08 -17.60
N VAL A 269 10.22 -5.80 -17.72
CA VAL A 269 11.15 -4.67 -17.60
C VAL A 269 10.91 -4.00 -16.25
N ILE A 270 11.99 -3.71 -15.53
CA ILE A 270 11.96 -3.05 -14.23
C ILE A 270 12.16 -1.54 -14.42
N TYR A 271 11.27 -0.75 -13.82
CA TYR A 271 11.26 0.70 -13.85
C TYR A 271 11.49 1.27 -12.45
N GLU A 272 12.48 2.16 -12.32
CA GLU A 272 12.85 2.86 -11.08
C GLU A 272 13.14 1.92 -9.89
N GLY A 273 13.40 0.63 -10.13
CA GLY A 273 13.62 -0.40 -9.10
C GLY A 273 12.38 -0.73 -8.24
N LYS A 274 11.21 -0.15 -8.55
CA LYS A 274 9.99 -0.27 -7.73
C LYS A 274 8.80 -0.83 -8.49
N PHE A 275 8.83 -0.72 -9.82
CA PHE A 275 7.78 -1.18 -10.70
C PHE A 275 8.33 -2.15 -11.74
N ALA A 276 7.46 -3.02 -12.21
CA ALA A 276 7.70 -3.98 -13.27
C ALA A 276 6.56 -3.87 -14.29
N TYR A 277 6.86 -4.11 -15.57
CA TYR A 277 5.86 -4.21 -16.62
C TYR A 277 6.21 -5.35 -17.56
N SER A 278 5.29 -6.30 -17.73
CA SER A 278 5.50 -7.42 -18.65
C SER A 278 5.02 -7.08 -20.04
N HIS A 279 5.87 -7.35 -21.02
CA HIS A 279 5.59 -7.17 -22.45
C HIS A 279 5.29 -8.48 -23.17
N HIS A 280 5.48 -9.62 -22.50
CA HIS A 280 5.37 -10.93 -23.14
C HIS A 280 3.91 -11.36 -23.28
N ALA A 281 3.42 -11.59 -24.50
CA ALA A 281 1.99 -11.77 -24.77
C ALA A 281 1.31 -12.88 -23.95
N THR A 282 2.02 -13.97 -23.69
CA THR A 282 1.51 -15.14 -22.94
C THR A 282 1.74 -15.06 -21.43
N ASP A 283 2.46 -14.06 -20.93
CA ASP A 283 2.68 -13.86 -19.51
C ASP A 283 1.35 -13.40 -18.84
N PRO A 284 0.91 -14.02 -17.72
CA PRO A 284 -0.26 -13.58 -16.96
C PRO A 284 -0.22 -12.11 -16.51
N ALA A 285 0.99 -11.55 -16.37
CA ALA A 285 1.24 -10.16 -16.01
C ALA A 285 1.41 -9.23 -17.22
N CYS A 286 1.33 -9.75 -18.45
CA CYS A 286 1.41 -8.97 -19.68
C CYS A 286 0.47 -7.77 -19.66
N GLY A 287 1.03 -6.59 -19.95
CA GLY A 287 0.28 -5.35 -20.02
C GLY A 287 -0.06 -4.72 -18.67
N LYS A 288 0.44 -5.26 -17.55
CA LYS A 288 0.14 -4.79 -16.20
C LYS A 288 1.36 -4.14 -15.56
N LEU A 289 1.20 -2.92 -15.07
CA LEU A 289 2.17 -2.28 -14.18
C LEU A 289 2.03 -2.86 -12.77
N MET A 290 3.10 -3.45 -12.24
CA MET A 290 3.10 -4.18 -10.97
C MET A 290 4.23 -3.70 -10.05
N ASN A 291 3.99 -3.67 -8.74
CA ASN A 291 5.05 -3.64 -7.72
C ASN A 291 5.41 -5.09 -7.31
N ALA A 292 6.35 -5.27 -6.39
CA ALA A 292 6.80 -6.60 -5.96
C ALA A 292 5.66 -7.47 -5.41
N PHE A 293 4.75 -6.89 -4.62
CA PHE A 293 3.59 -7.60 -4.09
C PHE A 293 2.65 -8.07 -5.21
N ASP A 294 2.32 -7.18 -6.15
CA ASP A 294 1.45 -7.50 -7.29
C ASP A 294 2.07 -8.54 -8.22
N MET A 295 3.38 -8.49 -8.41
CA MET A 295 4.12 -9.43 -9.24
C MET A 295 4.01 -10.85 -8.68
N VAL A 296 4.27 -11.04 -7.39
CA VAL A 296 4.11 -12.35 -6.73
C VAL A 296 2.64 -12.78 -6.71
N ARG A 297 1.71 -11.84 -6.47
CA ARG A 297 0.27 -12.11 -6.46
C ARG A 297 -0.22 -12.71 -7.78
N ILE A 298 0.09 -12.04 -8.89
CA ILE A 298 -0.41 -12.41 -10.21
C ILE A 298 0.05 -13.82 -10.59
N HIS A 299 1.30 -14.15 -10.31
CA HIS A 299 1.89 -15.43 -10.71
C HIS A 299 1.55 -16.58 -9.77
N ARG A 300 1.59 -16.37 -8.44
CA ARG A 300 1.32 -17.46 -7.48
C ARG A 300 -0.15 -17.68 -7.18
N PHE A 301 -0.95 -16.63 -7.24
CA PHE A 301 -2.34 -16.66 -6.76
C PHE A 301 -3.37 -16.21 -7.81
N GLY A 302 -2.94 -15.79 -9.00
CA GLY A 302 -3.83 -15.22 -10.03
C GLY A 302 -4.92 -16.18 -10.53
N GLU A 303 -4.68 -17.49 -10.50
CA GLU A 303 -5.70 -18.48 -10.89
C GLU A 303 -6.95 -18.44 -10.00
N MET A 304 -6.81 -17.98 -8.75
CA MET A 304 -7.94 -17.84 -7.81
C MET A 304 -8.97 -16.82 -8.28
N ASP A 305 -8.58 -15.91 -9.18
CA ASP A 305 -9.45 -14.87 -9.71
C ASP A 305 -10.26 -15.33 -10.93
N ALA A 306 -10.11 -16.57 -11.40
CA ALA A 306 -10.71 -17.06 -12.65
C ALA A 306 -12.25 -17.00 -12.71
N LYS A 307 -12.93 -16.91 -11.56
CA LYS A 307 -14.40 -16.82 -11.46
C LYS A 307 -14.89 -15.43 -11.08
N THR A 308 -13.97 -14.49 -10.92
CA THR A 308 -14.25 -13.13 -10.44
C THR A 308 -14.57 -12.23 -11.63
N SER A 309 -15.45 -11.24 -11.44
CA SER A 309 -15.77 -10.29 -12.52
C SER A 309 -14.54 -9.45 -12.85
N GLU A 310 -14.35 -9.09 -14.13
CA GLU A 310 -13.28 -8.19 -14.57
C GLU A 310 -13.38 -6.80 -13.91
N ASP A 311 -14.59 -6.38 -13.52
CA ASP A 311 -14.85 -5.09 -12.84
C ASP A 311 -14.57 -5.13 -11.32
N THR A 312 -14.10 -6.26 -10.79
CA THR A 312 -13.87 -6.40 -9.34
C THR A 312 -12.66 -5.57 -8.91
N GLU A 313 -12.84 -4.73 -7.90
CA GLU A 313 -11.74 -3.96 -7.31
C GLU A 313 -10.58 -4.89 -6.89
N PRO A 314 -9.31 -4.51 -7.18
CA PRO A 314 -8.15 -5.37 -6.90
C PRO A 314 -8.06 -5.85 -5.44
N ALA A 315 -8.41 -4.99 -4.48
CA ALA A 315 -8.37 -5.31 -3.04
C ALA A 315 -9.43 -6.35 -2.61
N LYS A 316 -10.43 -6.63 -3.45
CA LYS A 316 -11.50 -7.62 -3.20
C LYS A 316 -11.25 -8.94 -3.92
N LEU A 317 -10.16 -9.06 -4.69
CA LEU A 317 -9.83 -10.28 -5.41
C LEU A 317 -9.39 -11.39 -4.44
N PRO A 318 -9.83 -12.65 -4.64
CA PRO A 318 -9.32 -13.79 -3.88
C PRO A 318 -7.80 -13.89 -3.88
N SER A 319 -7.14 -13.61 -5.00
CA SER A 319 -5.67 -13.59 -5.08
C SER A 319 -5.04 -12.55 -4.15
N PHE A 320 -5.70 -11.41 -3.95
CA PHE A 320 -5.23 -10.33 -3.09
C PHE A 320 -5.25 -10.74 -1.61
N THR A 321 -6.34 -11.39 -1.18
CA THR A 321 -6.44 -11.95 0.17
C THR A 321 -5.37 -13.01 0.40
N ALA A 322 -5.21 -13.95 -0.54
CA ALA A 322 -4.20 -15.01 -0.45
C ALA A 322 -2.76 -14.45 -0.39
N MET A 323 -2.44 -13.46 -1.23
CA MET A 323 -1.14 -12.79 -1.20
C MET A 323 -0.92 -12.02 0.11
N SER A 324 -1.95 -11.37 0.64
CA SER A 324 -1.86 -10.65 1.92
C SER A 324 -1.58 -11.61 3.08
N GLU A 325 -2.28 -12.75 3.13
CA GLU A 325 -2.02 -13.79 4.13
C GLU A 325 -0.63 -14.42 3.99
N PHE A 326 -0.17 -14.62 2.75
CA PHE A 326 1.17 -15.10 2.46
C PHE A 326 2.23 -14.11 2.96
N ALA A 327 2.10 -12.83 2.61
CA ALA A 327 3.03 -11.78 3.01
C ALA A 327 3.10 -11.59 4.53
N VAL A 328 1.98 -11.66 5.26
CA VAL A 328 1.98 -11.54 6.74
C VAL A 328 2.62 -12.76 7.41
N LYS A 329 2.68 -13.92 6.73
CA LYS A 329 3.33 -15.14 7.26
C LYS A 329 4.83 -15.19 6.98
N ASP A 330 5.33 -14.40 6.03
CA ASP A 330 6.76 -14.30 5.71
C ASP A 330 7.57 -13.69 6.85
N GLU A 331 8.67 -14.33 7.25
CA GLU A 331 9.46 -13.92 8.42
C GLU A 331 10.16 -12.57 8.23
N ASN A 332 10.63 -12.27 7.01
CA ASN A 332 11.29 -10.99 6.73
C ASN A 332 10.27 -9.84 6.74
N VAL A 333 9.08 -10.06 6.18
CA VAL A 333 7.99 -9.07 6.21
C VAL A 333 7.49 -8.85 7.63
N LYS A 334 7.38 -9.90 8.45
CA LYS A 334 7.07 -9.76 9.89
C LYS A 334 8.10 -8.91 10.62
N ALA A 335 9.39 -9.12 10.35
CA ALA A 335 10.47 -8.34 10.95
C ALA A 335 10.37 -6.85 10.56
N THR A 336 10.15 -6.56 9.28
CA THR A 336 9.90 -5.19 8.78
C THR A 336 8.70 -4.56 9.48
N LEU A 337 7.55 -5.24 9.52
CA LEU A 337 6.35 -4.74 10.20
C LEU A 337 6.54 -4.54 11.71
N ALA A 338 7.38 -5.36 12.36
CA ALA A 338 7.68 -5.21 13.79
C ALA A 338 8.57 -4.01 14.05
N GLN A 339 9.60 -3.80 13.23
CA GLN A 339 10.49 -2.65 13.31
C GLN A 339 9.74 -1.33 13.04
N GLU A 340 8.85 -1.32 12.06
CA GLU A 340 7.98 -0.17 11.77
C GLU A 340 7.07 0.16 12.94
N ARG A 341 6.44 -0.87 13.56
CA ARG A 341 5.64 -0.68 14.78
C ARG A 341 6.45 -0.11 15.94
N GLN A 342 7.69 -0.56 16.14
CA GLN A 342 8.57 -0.03 17.19
C GLN A 342 8.96 1.43 16.91
N LYS A 343 9.27 1.76 15.65
CA LYS A 343 9.65 3.11 15.25
C LYS A 343 8.48 4.09 15.39
N ALA A 344 7.30 3.71 14.92
CA ALA A 344 6.08 4.51 15.04
C ALA A 344 5.75 4.77 16.52
N ALA A 345 5.84 3.74 17.37
CA ALA A 345 5.67 3.91 18.81
C ALA A 345 6.69 4.90 19.39
N GLY A 346 7.97 4.82 19.00
CA GLY A 346 9.00 5.74 19.47
C GLY A 346 8.78 7.21 19.07
N GLU A 347 8.25 7.45 17.87
CA GLU A 347 7.97 8.79 17.34
C GLU A 347 6.70 9.41 17.97
N GLU A 348 5.67 8.63 18.28
CA GLU A 348 4.45 9.09 18.98
C GLU A 348 4.70 9.61 20.41
N PHE A 349 5.81 9.23 21.05
CA PHE A 349 6.12 9.70 22.41
C PHE A 349 6.79 11.09 22.45
N ALA A 350 7.12 11.70 21.31
CA ALA A 350 7.73 13.03 21.23
C ALA A 350 6.68 14.15 21.45
N PRO A 351 6.95 15.15 22.32
CA PRO A 351 6.04 16.27 22.52
C PRO A 351 5.95 17.13 21.24
N SER A 352 4.72 17.42 20.81
CA SER A 352 4.40 18.29 19.67
C SER A 352 3.55 19.47 20.15
N ASP A 353 3.82 20.67 19.63
CA ASP A 353 3.07 21.90 19.94
C ASP A 353 1.60 21.86 19.48
N ASP A 354 1.22 20.87 18.66
CA ASP A 354 -0.15 20.65 18.19
C ASP A 354 -0.61 19.20 18.41
N TRP A 355 -0.51 18.75 19.66
CA TRP A 355 -0.82 17.38 20.08
C TRP A 355 -2.26 16.95 19.75
N GLN A 356 -3.21 17.89 19.64
CA GLN A 356 -4.61 17.58 19.31
C GLN A 356 -4.75 16.97 17.92
N LYS A 357 -3.89 17.33 16.96
CA LYS A 357 -3.85 16.71 15.62
C LYS A 357 -3.37 15.26 15.62
N SER A 358 -2.74 14.82 16.71
CA SER A 358 -2.26 13.45 16.87
C SER A 358 -3.31 12.52 17.49
N LEU A 359 -4.50 13.03 17.83
CA LEU A 359 -5.59 12.21 18.32
C LEU A 359 -6.14 11.31 17.21
N GLU A 360 -6.27 10.02 17.50
CA GLU A 360 -6.95 9.10 16.60
C GLU A 360 -8.45 9.41 16.53
N LEU A 361 -8.96 9.60 15.31
CA LEU A 361 -10.38 9.83 15.03
C LEU A 361 -11.04 8.58 14.41
N ASP A 362 -12.35 8.44 14.63
CA ASP A 362 -13.18 7.48 13.91
C ASP A 362 -13.62 8.01 12.52
N LYS A 363 -14.42 7.24 11.79
CA LYS A 363 -14.87 7.60 10.43
C LYS A 363 -15.81 8.82 10.42
N GLN A 364 -16.36 9.19 11.56
CA GLN A 364 -17.27 10.31 11.76
C GLN A 364 -16.52 11.55 12.26
N GLY A 365 -15.21 11.44 12.50
CA GLY A 365 -14.37 12.52 13.02
C GLY A 365 -14.38 12.64 14.54
N ALA A 366 -14.97 11.70 15.27
CA ALA A 366 -14.96 11.71 16.74
C ALA A 366 -13.69 11.05 17.29
N VAL A 367 -13.19 11.55 18.42
CA VAL A 367 -11.99 11.01 19.08
C VAL A 367 -12.26 9.58 19.57
N LYS A 368 -11.42 8.63 19.19
CA LYS A 368 -11.57 7.25 19.62
C LYS A 368 -11.26 7.10 21.13
N PRO A 369 -11.96 6.21 21.84
CA PRO A 369 -11.68 5.91 23.24
C PRO A 369 -10.48 4.95 23.44
N THR A 370 -9.36 5.16 22.73
CA THR A 370 -8.13 4.35 22.86
C THR A 370 -7.34 4.74 24.12
N LEU A 371 -6.50 3.83 24.61
CA LEU A 371 -5.62 4.12 25.74
C LEU A 371 -4.63 5.23 25.36
N ASP A 372 -4.11 5.21 24.12
CA ASP A 372 -3.13 6.17 23.63
C ASP A 372 -3.70 7.59 23.56
N ASN A 373 -4.93 7.76 23.04
CA ASN A 373 -5.62 9.06 23.08
C ASN A 373 -5.83 9.56 24.51
N LEU A 374 -6.22 8.69 25.44
CA LEU A 374 -6.43 9.07 26.85
C LEU A 374 -5.11 9.50 27.51
N VAL A 375 -4.02 8.77 27.28
CA VAL A 375 -2.68 9.12 27.77
C VAL A 375 -2.21 10.44 27.15
N LEU A 376 -2.38 10.63 25.85
CA LEU A 376 -2.01 11.85 25.14
C LEU A 376 -2.76 13.07 25.69
N VAL A 377 -4.09 12.97 25.86
CA VAL A 377 -4.90 14.03 26.47
C VAL A 377 -4.41 14.37 27.88
N MET A 378 -4.28 13.37 28.75
CA MET A 378 -3.88 13.61 30.15
C MET A 378 -2.45 14.14 30.27
N ARG A 379 -1.57 13.77 29.33
CA ARG A 379 -0.18 14.23 29.29
C ARG A 379 -0.05 15.69 28.83
N SER A 380 -0.87 16.09 27.85
CA SER A 380 -0.68 17.34 27.10
C SER A 380 -1.70 18.44 27.41
N ASP A 381 -2.87 18.10 27.96
CA ASP A 381 -3.85 19.09 28.43
C ASP A 381 -3.33 19.78 29.69
N GLU A 382 -3.04 21.07 29.60
CA GLU A 382 -2.50 21.89 30.69
C GLU A 382 -3.35 21.82 31.97
N ARG A 383 -4.67 21.65 31.84
CA ARG A 383 -5.60 21.56 32.98
C ARG A 383 -5.47 20.24 33.74
N LEU A 384 -4.80 19.24 33.15
CA LEU A 384 -4.57 17.92 33.73
C LEU A 384 -3.09 17.71 34.11
N CYS A 385 -2.22 18.69 33.86
CA CYS A 385 -0.78 18.59 34.15
C CYS A 385 -0.45 18.43 35.63
N SER A 386 -1.32 18.91 36.52
CA SER A 386 -1.10 18.86 37.96
C SER A 386 -1.31 17.47 38.58
N ILE A 387 -1.82 16.49 37.82
CA ILE A 387 -2.00 15.11 38.27
C ILE A 387 -0.65 14.39 38.30
N ALA A 388 -0.23 13.95 39.49
CA ALA A 388 1.10 13.42 39.75
C ALA A 388 1.09 12.34 40.85
N PHE A 389 2.03 11.40 40.80
CA PHE A 389 2.16 10.36 41.82
C PHE A 389 3.04 10.82 42.98
N ASN A 390 2.49 10.87 44.20
CA ASN A 390 3.22 11.20 45.41
C ASN A 390 3.85 9.94 46.02
N LEU A 391 5.17 9.85 45.95
CA LEU A 391 5.96 8.72 46.45
C LEU A 391 5.99 8.61 47.98
N HIS A 392 5.74 9.70 48.70
CA HIS A 392 5.70 9.68 50.17
C HIS A 392 4.37 9.14 50.71
N ARG A 393 3.27 9.54 50.07
CA ARG A 393 1.90 9.10 50.41
C ARG A 393 1.53 7.75 49.80
N ASP A 394 2.24 7.34 48.75
CA ASP A 394 1.90 6.19 47.91
C ASP A 394 0.52 6.34 47.25
N GLY A 395 0.32 7.44 46.55
CA GLY A 395 -0.96 7.72 45.87
C GLY A 395 -0.88 8.88 44.90
N ILE A 396 -1.93 9.06 44.11
CA ILE A 396 -2.02 10.20 43.20
C ILE A 396 -2.44 11.44 44.00
N ASP A 397 -1.76 12.54 43.77
CA ASP A 397 -2.20 13.87 44.14
C ASP A 397 -2.52 14.68 42.87
N ALA A 398 -3.26 15.77 43.06
CA ALA A 398 -3.44 16.77 42.03
C ALA A 398 -3.27 18.15 42.64
N GLY A 399 -2.54 19.02 41.93
CA GLY A 399 -2.37 20.43 42.31
C GLY A 399 -3.51 21.32 41.85
N GLU A 400 -3.33 22.63 41.98
CA GLU A 400 -4.27 23.63 41.46
C GLU A 400 -4.40 23.55 39.93
N GLY A 401 -5.48 24.12 39.39
CA GLY A 401 -5.71 24.21 37.93
C GLY A 401 -6.55 23.10 37.31
N LEU A 402 -7.00 22.11 38.10
CA LEU A 402 -7.98 21.12 37.63
C LEU A 402 -9.30 21.79 37.19
N PRO A 403 -9.98 21.25 36.16
CA PRO A 403 -11.26 21.79 35.70
C PRO A 403 -12.44 21.50 36.65
N TRP A 404 -12.17 20.84 37.78
CA TRP A 404 -13.12 20.61 38.87
C TRP A 404 -12.49 20.96 40.22
N LYS A 405 -13.36 21.24 41.21
CA LYS A 405 -12.92 21.52 42.58
C LYS A 405 -12.75 20.21 43.35
N GLN A 406 -11.58 20.02 43.97
CA GLN A 406 -11.35 18.88 44.84
C GLN A 406 -12.12 19.01 46.16
N ILE A 407 -12.72 17.90 46.61
CA ILE A 407 -13.46 17.83 47.88
C ILE A 407 -12.51 17.70 49.07
N LYS A 408 -11.42 16.94 48.90
CA LYS A 408 -10.38 16.70 49.92
C LYS A 408 -9.01 16.55 49.26
N PRO A 409 -7.90 16.72 50.01
CA PRO A 409 -6.55 16.56 49.47
C PRO A 409 -6.26 15.16 48.91
N GLY A 410 -5.61 15.16 47.75
CA GLY A 410 -5.24 13.99 46.96
C GLY A 410 -6.39 13.34 46.20
N TRP A 411 -6.01 12.40 45.34
CA TRP A 411 -6.89 11.79 44.37
C TRP A 411 -7.86 10.80 45.01
N ASN A 412 -9.15 10.96 44.72
CA ASN A 412 -10.21 10.09 45.22
C ASN A 412 -11.25 9.75 44.14
N ASP A 413 -12.25 8.94 44.49
CA ASP A 413 -13.28 8.50 43.55
C ASP A 413 -14.08 9.66 42.92
N ALA A 414 -14.25 10.78 43.65
CA ALA A 414 -14.90 11.96 43.10
C ALA A 414 -14.03 12.64 42.04
N ASP A 415 -12.71 12.71 42.22
CA ASP A 415 -11.78 13.21 41.19
C ASP A 415 -11.79 12.30 39.96
N PHE A 416 -11.79 10.99 40.17
CA PHE A 416 -11.87 10.02 39.08
C PHE A 416 -13.20 10.14 38.31
N ALA A 417 -14.31 10.37 39.01
CA ALA A 417 -15.60 10.66 38.38
C ALA A 417 -15.57 11.97 37.57
N SER A 418 -15.04 13.05 38.15
CA SER A 418 -14.90 14.34 37.47
C SER A 418 -14.01 14.26 36.23
N LEU A 419 -12.91 13.50 36.28
CA LEU A 419 -12.05 13.26 35.13
C LEU A 419 -12.81 12.58 33.98
N LYS A 420 -13.61 11.55 34.28
CA LYS A 420 -14.45 10.89 33.25
C LYS A 420 -15.47 11.86 32.63
N VAL A 421 -16.09 12.70 33.45
CA VAL A 421 -17.04 13.72 32.97
C VAL A 421 -16.32 14.75 32.10
N TYR A 422 -15.15 15.21 32.52
CA TYR A 422 -14.33 16.14 31.75
C TYR A 422 -13.95 15.57 30.38
N LEU A 423 -13.43 14.33 30.34
CA LEU A 423 -13.06 13.65 29.09
C LEU A 423 -14.27 13.46 28.16
N SER A 424 -15.42 13.11 28.72
CA SER A 424 -16.65 12.95 27.93
C SER A 424 -17.13 14.28 27.36
N ASN A 425 -17.08 15.37 28.12
CA ASN A 425 -17.61 16.66 27.70
C ASN A 425 -16.68 17.42 26.74
N VAL A 426 -15.37 17.34 26.95
CA VAL A 426 -14.38 18.10 26.17
C VAL A 426 -13.91 17.32 24.94
N TYR A 427 -13.72 16.01 25.09
CA TYR A 427 -13.13 15.17 24.03
C TYR A 427 -14.12 14.17 23.45
N GLY A 428 -15.34 14.05 23.98
CA GLY A 428 -16.32 13.06 23.52
C GLY A 428 -15.96 11.62 23.89
N VAL A 429 -15.01 11.41 24.81
CA VAL A 429 -14.45 10.09 25.13
C VAL A 429 -14.96 9.59 26.49
N TYR A 430 -15.48 8.36 26.50
CA TYR A 430 -15.86 7.66 27.72
C TYR A 430 -15.36 6.21 27.72
N SER A 431 -14.39 5.90 28.57
CA SER A 431 -13.88 4.52 28.76
C SER A 431 -13.35 4.30 30.19
N PRO A 432 -14.21 3.95 31.16
CA PRO A 432 -13.85 3.94 32.58
C PRO A 432 -12.61 3.11 32.93
N THR A 433 -12.48 1.91 32.37
CA THR A 433 -11.33 1.03 32.64
C THR A 433 -10.04 1.64 32.09
N ARG A 434 -10.04 2.09 30.83
CA ARG A 434 -8.85 2.69 30.19
C ARG A 434 -8.47 4.03 30.82
N THR A 435 -9.45 4.82 31.30
CA THR A 435 -9.19 6.06 32.03
C THR A 435 -8.41 5.80 33.32
N LYS A 436 -8.68 4.69 34.02
CA LYS A 436 -7.93 4.30 35.23
C LYS A 436 -6.47 3.98 34.91
N ASP A 437 -6.24 3.20 33.87
CA ASP A 437 -4.87 2.81 33.46
C ASP A 437 -4.09 4.04 32.96
N ALA A 438 -4.75 4.90 32.17
CA ALA A 438 -4.15 6.14 31.66
C ALA A 438 -3.75 7.10 32.79
N VAL A 439 -4.62 7.35 33.77
CA VAL A 439 -4.31 8.29 34.86
C VAL A 439 -3.16 7.77 35.73
N LEU A 440 -3.10 6.46 35.99
CA LEU A 440 -2.00 5.84 36.72
C LEU A 440 -0.68 5.96 35.95
N ALA A 441 -0.68 5.65 34.65
CA ALA A 441 0.50 5.73 33.80
C ALA A 441 1.05 7.17 33.72
N VAL A 442 0.18 8.16 33.54
CA VAL A 442 0.56 9.57 33.46
C VAL A 442 1.04 10.10 34.81
N ALA A 443 0.33 9.80 35.90
CA ALA A 443 0.72 10.21 37.24
C ALA A 443 2.10 9.64 37.63
N ALA A 444 2.36 8.36 37.30
CA ALA A 444 3.65 7.72 37.59
C ALA A 444 4.83 8.36 36.84
N LYS A 445 4.60 8.87 35.62
CA LYS A 445 5.64 9.61 34.86
C LYS A 445 5.93 11.00 35.45
N ARG A 446 4.99 11.55 36.22
CA ARG A 446 5.11 12.80 36.97
C ARG A 446 5.34 12.53 38.46
N ALA A 447 5.91 11.37 38.82
CA ALA A 447 6.11 11.00 40.21
C ALA A 447 7.06 11.96 40.91
N TYR A 448 6.73 12.33 42.14
CA TYR A 448 7.50 13.26 42.96
C TYR A 448 7.54 12.81 44.42
N HIS A 449 8.53 13.28 45.18
CA HIS A 449 8.63 13.03 46.61
C HIS A 449 8.69 14.36 47.36
N PRO A 450 7.62 14.80 48.04
CA PRO A 450 7.53 16.17 48.58
C PRO A 450 8.64 16.52 49.58
N VAL A 451 9.01 15.57 50.46
CA VAL A 451 10.11 15.79 51.41
C VAL A 451 11.47 15.89 50.71
N ARG A 452 11.67 15.14 49.60
CA ARG A 452 12.92 15.16 48.85
C ARG A 452 13.07 16.48 48.11
N GLU A 453 12.03 16.91 47.41
CA GLU A 453 12.00 18.21 46.73
C GLU A 453 12.22 19.36 47.71
N TYR A 454 11.61 19.30 48.91
CA TYR A 454 11.89 20.26 49.96
C TYR A 454 13.37 20.31 50.35
N LEU A 455 13.98 19.14 50.62
CA LEU A 455 15.39 19.03 50.98
C LEU A 455 16.32 19.53 49.86
N GLU A 456 15.96 19.27 48.60
CA GLU A 456 16.70 19.72 47.41
C GLU A 456 16.52 21.22 47.13
N SER A 457 15.41 21.82 47.59
CA SER A 457 15.14 23.25 47.45
C SER A 457 15.74 24.13 48.57
N LEU A 458 16.38 23.51 49.58
CA LEU A 458 16.94 24.26 50.71
C LEU A 458 18.06 25.21 50.24
N PRO A 459 18.22 26.37 50.88
CA PRO A 459 19.34 27.26 50.60
C PRO A 459 20.66 26.59 50.99
N GLU A 460 21.77 27.14 50.46
CA GLU A 460 23.10 26.69 50.84
C GLU A 460 23.29 26.75 52.37
N TRP A 461 23.95 25.73 52.92
CA TRP A 461 24.15 25.63 54.36
C TRP A 461 25.05 26.76 54.87
N ASP A 462 24.62 27.40 55.96
CA ASP A 462 25.30 28.56 56.56
C ASP A 462 26.54 28.19 57.42
N GLY A 463 26.98 26.93 57.38
CA GLY A 463 28.17 26.45 58.11
C GLY A 463 27.98 26.27 59.62
N THR A 464 26.83 26.61 60.20
CA THR A 464 26.61 26.52 61.65
C THR A 464 26.02 25.16 62.04
N GLY A 465 26.78 24.37 62.81
CA GLY A 465 26.43 23.01 63.24
C GLY A 465 25.35 22.96 64.33
N ARG A 466 24.08 23.15 63.96
CA ARG A 466 22.94 23.17 64.91
C ARG A 466 22.39 21.81 65.29
N VAL A 467 22.58 20.80 64.43
CA VAL A 467 21.96 19.49 64.59
C VAL A 467 22.45 18.79 65.86
N GLU A 468 23.72 18.93 66.22
CA GLU A 468 24.33 18.20 67.34
C GLU A 468 23.89 18.71 68.71
N THR A 469 23.58 20.00 68.82
CA THR A 469 23.17 20.62 70.08
C THR A 469 21.66 20.69 70.24
N LEU A 470 20.87 20.25 69.26
CA LEU A 470 19.40 20.35 69.28
C LEU A 470 18.77 19.87 70.61
N LEU A 471 19.15 18.71 71.13
CA LEU A 471 18.59 18.21 72.38
C LEU A 471 19.15 18.91 73.63
N VAL A 472 20.37 19.45 73.53
CA VAL A 472 20.98 20.28 74.58
C VAL A 472 20.23 21.60 74.69
N ASP A 473 20.05 22.29 73.55
CA ASP A 473 19.47 23.62 73.48
C ASP A 473 17.97 23.61 73.81
N TYR A 474 17.21 22.62 73.34
CA TYR A 474 15.75 22.59 73.47
C TYR A 474 15.23 21.76 74.65
N PHE A 475 15.99 20.77 75.15
CA PHE A 475 15.57 19.92 76.28
C PHE A 475 16.53 19.89 77.46
N ALA A 476 17.57 20.73 77.46
CA ALA A 476 18.61 20.76 78.50
C ALA A 476 19.26 19.38 78.74
N ALA A 477 19.41 18.58 77.68
CA ALA A 477 20.16 17.34 77.74
C ALA A 477 21.64 17.64 78.07
N GLU A 478 22.32 16.72 78.76
CA GLU A 478 23.74 16.88 79.09
C GLU A 478 24.58 16.97 77.80
N ASP A 479 25.42 18.00 77.72
CA ASP A 479 26.26 18.26 76.55
C ASP A 479 27.48 17.32 76.52
N THR A 480 27.23 16.09 76.08
CA THR A 480 28.24 15.03 75.97
C THR A 480 28.46 14.64 74.52
N SER A 481 29.63 14.04 74.23
CA SER A 481 29.92 13.45 72.92
C SER A 481 28.87 12.41 72.51
N TYR A 482 28.32 11.67 73.48
CA TYR A 482 27.21 10.74 73.26
C TYR A 482 25.93 11.44 72.83
N THR A 483 25.47 12.46 73.59
CA THR A 483 24.24 13.23 73.27
C THR A 483 24.31 13.85 71.88
N ARG A 484 25.45 14.46 71.54
CA ARG A 484 25.69 15.03 70.21
C ARG A 484 25.63 13.98 69.11
N ALA A 485 26.27 12.82 69.32
CA ALA A 485 26.32 11.74 68.34
C ALA A 485 24.93 11.10 68.10
N VAL A 486 24.14 10.83 69.14
CA VAL A 486 22.80 10.24 68.97
C VAL A 486 21.85 11.23 68.29
N THR A 487 21.94 12.53 68.62
CA THR A 487 21.14 13.58 67.98
C THR A 487 21.46 13.66 66.49
N ARG A 488 22.75 13.76 66.14
CA ARG A 488 23.20 13.78 64.74
C ARG A 488 22.76 12.53 63.99
N LYS A 489 22.93 11.35 64.59
CA LYS A 489 22.58 10.06 63.98
C LYS A 489 21.08 9.94 63.70
N THR A 490 20.21 10.36 64.62
CA THR A 490 18.75 10.32 64.43
C THR A 490 18.30 11.26 63.31
N MET A 491 18.81 12.49 63.28
CA MET A 491 18.44 13.46 62.23
C MET A 491 18.98 13.03 60.85
N ALA A 492 20.23 12.55 60.80
CA ALA A 492 20.81 12.00 59.58
C ALA A 492 20.03 10.78 59.07
N ALA A 493 19.57 9.90 59.95
CA ALA A 493 18.78 8.73 59.57
C ALA A 493 17.40 9.11 59.00
N ALA A 494 16.75 10.15 59.54
CA ALA A 494 15.49 10.66 59.01
C ALA A 494 15.64 11.14 57.56
N VAL A 495 16.70 11.91 57.28
CA VAL A 495 17.04 12.36 55.91
C VAL A 495 17.45 11.19 55.02
N ALA A 496 18.29 10.28 55.51
CA ALA A 496 18.77 9.14 54.74
C ALA A 496 17.63 8.24 54.25
N ARG A 497 16.55 8.08 55.02
CA ARG A 497 15.38 7.28 54.61
C ARG A 497 14.57 7.89 53.45
N ILE A 498 14.68 9.20 53.21
CA ILE A 498 14.05 9.86 52.06
C ILE A 498 14.83 9.58 50.77
N TYR A 499 16.16 9.56 50.85
CA TYR A 499 17.02 9.29 49.69
C TYR A 499 17.25 7.80 49.44
N GLN A 500 17.27 6.99 50.49
CA GLN A 500 17.42 5.54 50.44
C GLN A 500 16.27 4.86 51.22
N PRO A 501 15.07 4.78 50.63
CA PRO A 501 13.95 4.06 51.23
C PRO A 501 14.35 2.63 51.60
N GLY A 502 13.96 2.19 52.80
CA GLY A 502 14.31 0.86 53.32
C GLY A 502 15.70 0.71 53.93
N ILE A 503 16.51 1.79 54.00
CA ILE A 503 17.80 1.73 54.71
C ILE A 503 17.61 1.31 56.18
N LYS A 504 18.39 0.31 56.59
CA LYS A 504 18.35 -0.23 57.96
C LYS A 504 18.77 0.84 58.96
N PHE A 505 17.96 1.02 60.01
CA PHE A 505 18.28 1.91 61.13
C PHE A 505 17.83 1.24 62.43
N ASP A 506 18.78 0.65 63.14
CA ASP A 506 18.55 -0.18 64.34
C ASP A 506 18.61 0.63 65.66
N SER A 507 18.44 1.95 65.60
CA SER A 507 18.56 2.83 66.76
C SER A 507 17.26 3.59 66.97
N VAL A 508 16.82 3.75 68.21
CA VAL A 508 15.65 4.54 68.58
C VAL A 508 16.08 5.62 69.57
N LEU A 509 15.73 6.87 69.28
CA LEU A 509 15.98 7.99 70.19
C LEU A 509 14.90 7.97 71.29
N ILE A 510 15.32 7.78 72.54
CA ILE A 510 14.43 7.83 73.70
C ILE A 510 14.62 9.17 74.42
N LEU A 511 13.56 9.98 74.46
CA LEU A 511 13.54 11.25 75.18
C LEU A 511 12.93 11.05 76.58
N ASN A 512 13.78 11.01 77.61
CA ASN A 512 13.34 10.91 79.00
C ASN A 512 13.30 12.30 79.66
N GLY A 513 12.17 12.66 80.27
CA GLY A 513 12.01 13.92 80.98
C GLY A 513 10.54 14.19 81.34
N PRO A 514 10.27 15.23 82.13
CA PRO A 514 8.92 15.58 82.60
C PRO A 514 7.88 15.65 81.47
N GLN A 515 6.63 15.38 81.81
CA GLN A 515 5.51 15.63 80.90
C GLN A 515 5.41 17.13 80.60
N GLY A 516 5.02 17.51 79.38
CA GLY A 516 4.85 18.90 79.00
C GLY A 516 6.13 19.65 78.58
N ILE A 517 7.31 19.02 78.62
CA ILE A 517 8.59 19.64 78.17
C ILE A 517 8.68 19.90 76.65
N GLY A 518 7.61 19.65 75.88
CA GLY A 518 7.56 19.96 74.45
C GLY A 518 8.08 18.87 73.50
N LYS A 519 8.19 17.60 73.95
CA LYS A 519 8.65 16.45 73.13
C LYS A 519 7.92 16.36 71.78
N SER A 520 6.59 16.30 71.78
CA SER A 520 5.80 16.24 70.55
C SER A 520 5.90 17.53 69.74
N THR A 521 5.98 18.68 70.40
CA THR A 521 6.09 20.01 69.76
C THR A 521 7.38 20.15 68.96
N LEU A 522 8.51 19.63 69.46
CA LEU A 522 9.77 19.64 68.72
C LEU A 522 9.64 18.89 67.39
N PHE A 523 9.14 17.66 67.42
CA PHE A 523 8.97 16.86 66.20
C PHE A 523 7.87 17.40 65.29
N ALA A 524 6.82 18.01 65.83
CA ALA A 524 5.82 18.70 65.03
C ALA A 524 6.43 19.89 64.25
N LYS A 525 7.31 20.66 64.90
CA LYS A 525 8.04 21.75 64.23
C LYS A 525 9.05 21.24 63.20
N LEU A 526 9.74 20.13 63.48
CA LEU A 526 10.70 19.53 62.54
C LEU A 526 10.02 18.88 61.33
N GLY A 527 8.91 18.18 61.55
CA GLY A 527 8.16 17.49 60.50
C GLY A 527 7.24 18.40 59.69
N GLY A 528 6.82 19.55 60.23
CA GLY A 528 5.97 20.51 59.53
C GLY A 528 4.69 19.88 59.01
N ALA A 529 4.40 20.04 57.72
CA ALA A 529 3.23 19.46 57.05
C ALA A 529 3.25 17.93 56.97
N TRP A 530 4.40 17.29 57.23
CA TRP A 530 4.56 15.83 57.19
C TRP A 530 4.57 15.19 58.59
N PHE A 531 4.36 15.98 59.65
CA PHE A 531 4.25 15.44 60.99
C PHE A 531 2.94 14.65 61.16
N SER A 532 3.04 13.47 61.76
CA SER A 532 1.88 12.69 62.22
C SER A 532 2.12 12.21 63.65
N ASP A 533 1.16 12.48 64.54
CA ASP A 533 1.05 11.90 65.88
C ASP A 533 0.02 10.75 65.95
N SER A 534 -0.61 10.46 64.81
CA SER A 534 -1.54 9.34 64.64
C SER A 534 -0.76 8.08 64.23
N LEU A 535 -0.77 7.08 65.09
CA LEU A 535 -0.26 5.75 64.81
C LEU A 535 -1.45 4.88 64.38
N THR A 536 -1.74 4.87 63.09
CA THR A 536 -2.71 3.92 62.53
C THR A 536 -1.96 2.63 62.21
N LEU A 537 -2.02 1.65 63.11
CA LEU A 537 -1.60 0.28 62.84
C LEU A 537 -2.73 -0.39 62.05
N THR A 538 -2.75 -0.19 60.72
CA THR A 538 -3.62 -0.94 59.79
C THR A 538 -2.80 -1.91 58.97
#